data_AF-A0A924W9F1-F1
#
_entry.id   AF-A0A924W9F1-F1
#
_cell.length_a   1.000
_cell.length_b   1.000
_cell.length_c   1.000
_cell.angle_alpha   90.00
_cell.angle_beta   90.00
_cell.angle_gamma   90.00
#
_symmetry.space_group_name_H-M   'P 1'
#
loop_
_entity.id
_entity.type
_entity.pdbx_description
1 polymer ?
#
loop_
_entity_poly.entity_id
_entity_poly.type
_entity_poly.pdbx_seq_one_letter_code
_entity_poly.pdbx_strand_id
1 'polypeptide(L)'
;MKKRFFNPVRGFLLQPWATPSGVWRKCEGLVYKQGFPTGKIVLHSSKGIQMPIFRALIFLLCPCLATAQGPLDGYLKGKGVLDLAPSFSFTTARKFEGAGGQTYDETYKGQMLSLFAEYGLSEKFDIVAMAAAVFTPLQSGLQDGGLFVKYRPIQVQLGNAGKLGAIVGTGATIPLSDYEPTTTGALGQKAITIPAKLILQWESPLGLFLNFTSGYHFRLDELKEADVARVRQLRPDYEPIDPQNFTTFLIKAGFPARHFYLDAWAEWQHTSGGADYVENVPDLPQSYGVSYTQVGGTAYYSDNERTGFYCSGGYILHGRNTSRIQRITFGMVVKIG
;
A
#
# COMPACT_ATOMS: atom_id res chain seq x y z
N MET A 1 -10.62 21.53 -45.91
CA MET A 1 -9.46 21.20 -45.04
C MET A 1 -9.98 20.64 -43.72
N LYS A 2 -9.33 19.61 -43.15
CA LYS A 2 -9.78 18.93 -41.92
C LYS A 2 -9.54 19.81 -40.68
N LYS A 3 -10.60 20.15 -39.93
CA LYS A 3 -10.46 20.65 -38.56
C LYS A 3 -9.98 19.50 -37.67
N ARG A 4 -8.86 19.67 -36.96
CA ARG A 4 -8.48 18.75 -35.87
C ARG A 4 -9.31 19.12 -34.64
N PHE A 5 -10.21 18.23 -34.22
CA PHE A 5 -10.82 18.33 -32.91
C PHE A 5 -9.77 17.97 -31.85
N PHE A 6 -9.56 18.89 -30.90
CA PHE A 6 -8.86 18.60 -29.65
C PHE A 6 -9.87 17.95 -28.70
N ASN A 7 -9.56 16.78 -28.15
CA ASN A 7 -10.49 16.02 -27.31
C ASN A 7 -9.85 15.71 -25.95
N PRO A 8 -10.23 16.40 -24.86
CA PRO A 8 -9.76 16.13 -23.51
C PRO A 8 -10.69 15.17 -22.73
N VAL A 9 -10.14 14.56 -21.68
CA VAL A 9 -10.73 13.65 -20.65
C VAL A 9 -10.34 12.17 -20.79
N ARG A 10 -9.33 11.76 -20.00
CA ARG A 10 -8.88 10.37 -19.77
C ARG A 10 -8.28 10.21 -18.35
N GLY A 11 -9.11 10.35 -17.31
CA GLY A 11 -8.66 10.35 -15.91
C GLY A 11 -7.95 9.04 -15.51
N PHE A 12 -6.94 9.15 -14.63
CA PHE A 12 -6.19 8.01 -14.09
C PHE A 12 -6.21 8.02 -12.55
N LEU A 13 -6.17 6.85 -11.94
CA LEU A 13 -6.19 6.69 -10.50
C LEU A 13 -4.77 6.46 -9.94
N LEU A 14 -4.33 7.33 -9.04
CA LEU A 14 -3.22 7.05 -8.12
C LEU A 14 -3.64 7.26 -6.66
N GLN A 15 -3.21 6.35 -5.82
CA GLN A 15 -3.18 6.50 -4.37
C GLN A 15 -1.76 6.18 -3.89
N PRO A 16 -1.23 6.90 -2.88
CA PRO A 16 0.06 6.58 -2.28
C PRO A 16 -0.03 5.29 -1.45
N TRP A 17 0.81 4.31 -1.78
CA TRP A 17 0.83 3.01 -1.10
C TRP A 17 2.27 2.49 -0.92
N ALA A 18 2.44 1.62 0.09
CA ALA A 18 3.67 0.95 0.56
C ALA A 18 4.59 1.78 1.49
N THR A 19 4.67 1.33 2.74
CA THR A 19 5.67 1.74 3.75
C THR A 19 6.20 0.49 4.49
N PRO A 20 7.50 0.40 4.82
CA PRO A 20 8.09 -0.70 5.59
C PRO A 20 7.89 -0.54 7.11
N SER A 21 6.83 0.17 7.53
CA SER A 21 6.61 0.52 8.92
C SER A 21 6.57 -0.72 9.82
N GLY A 22 7.52 -0.79 10.76
CA GLY A 22 7.46 -1.72 11.90
C GLY A 22 8.49 -2.86 11.93
N VAL A 23 9.19 -3.09 10.82
CA VAL A 23 10.19 -4.16 10.66
C VAL A 23 11.25 -4.15 11.77
N TRP A 24 11.75 -2.96 12.10
CA TRP A 24 12.88 -2.69 12.98
C TRP A 24 12.84 -3.38 14.35
N ARG A 25 11.70 -3.33 15.03
CA ARG A 25 11.58 -3.80 16.42
C ARG A 25 11.80 -5.32 16.57
N LYS A 26 11.66 -6.07 15.47
CA LYS A 26 11.92 -7.52 15.43
C LYS A 26 13.38 -7.86 15.13
N CYS A 27 14.10 -7.01 14.40
CA CYS A 27 15.55 -7.13 14.22
C CYS A 27 16.26 -7.01 15.58
N GLU A 28 15.87 -6.03 16.40
CA GLU A 28 16.35 -5.85 17.78
C GLU A 28 15.94 -7.01 18.71
N GLY A 29 14.69 -7.47 18.61
CA GLY A 29 14.16 -8.57 19.44
C GLY A 29 14.87 -9.92 19.27
N LEU A 30 15.57 -10.14 18.15
CA LEU A 30 16.41 -11.31 17.91
C LEU A 30 17.79 -11.21 18.60
N VAL A 31 18.28 -10.01 18.90
CA VAL A 31 19.59 -9.79 19.54
C VAL A 31 19.56 -10.13 21.03
N TYR A 32 18.43 -9.91 21.72
CA TYR A 32 18.31 -10.04 23.17
C TYR A 32 17.80 -11.39 23.70
N LYS A 33 17.64 -12.42 22.85
CA LYS A 33 17.09 -13.73 23.27
C LYS A 33 17.86 -14.99 22.85
N GLN A 34 19.16 -14.87 22.56
CA GLN A 34 20.05 -16.02 22.39
C GLN A 34 21.17 -16.08 23.44
N GLY A 35 20.77 -16.23 24.70
CA GLY A 35 21.65 -16.78 25.74
C GLY A 35 21.84 -18.28 25.49
N PHE A 36 22.80 -18.65 24.64
CA PHE A 36 23.19 -20.05 24.46
C PHE A 36 23.86 -20.59 25.73
N PRO A 37 23.45 -21.76 26.26
CA PRO A 37 24.22 -22.43 27.30
C PRO A 37 25.56 -22.90 26.73
N THR A 38 26.64 -22.62 27.45
CA THR A 38 28.03 -22.97 27.09
C THR A 38 28.33 -24.47 27.27
N GLY A 39 27.62 -25.32 26.54
CA GLY A 39 27.93 -26.74 26.41
C GLY A 39 29.09 -26.97 25.43
N LYS A 40 30.22 -27.50 25.91
CA LYS A 40 31.32 -27.96 25.04
C LYS A 40 30.86 -29.15 24.18
N ILE A 41 30.62 -28.92 22.89
CA ILE A 41 30.40 -30.01 21.93
C ILE A 41 31.75 -30.45 21.38
N VAL A 42 32.17 -31.67 21.74
CA VAL A 42 33.33 -32.34 21.14
C VAL A 42 32.89 -32.92 19.79
N LEU A 43 33.38 -32.35 18.70
CA LEU A 43 33.11 -32.86 17.35
C LEU A 43 34.02 -34.05 17.05
N HIS A 44 33.46 -35.26 17.08
CA HIS A 44 34.11 -36.43 16.49
C HIS A 44 33.92 -36.42 14.96
N SER A 45 35.04 -36.47 14.24
CA SER A 45 35.04 -36.59 12.77
C SER A 45 34.55 -37.97 12.35
N SER A 46 33.50 -38.03 11.53
CA SER A 46 33.13 -39.24 10.77
C SER A 46 32.91 -38.89 9.30
N LYS A 47 33.19 -39.86 8.43
CA LYS A 47 33.49 -39.62 7.01
C LYS A 47 32.23 -39.59 6.14
N GLY A 48 32.21 -38.60 5.25
CA GLY A 48 31.59 -38.58 3.91
C GLY A 48 30.39 -39.47 3.60
N ILE A 49 29.23 -38.83 3.42
CA ILE A 49 28.22 -39.23 2.43
C ILE A 49 27.95 -38.01 1.55
N GLN A 50 28.10 -38.15 0.23
CA GLN A 50 27.82 -37.08 -0.73
C GLN A 50 26.32 -37.08 -1.08
N MET A 51 25.65 -35.93 -0.90
CA MET A 51 24.30 -35.67 -1.45
C MET A 51 24.19 -34.26 -2.03
N PRO A 52 24.52 -34.06 -3.31
CA PRO A 52 24.08 -32.89 -4.07
C PRO A 52 22.74 -33.22 -4.76
N ILE A 53 21.63 -32.61 -4.31
CA ILE A 53 20.36 -32.43 -5.07
C ILE A 53 19.32 -31.63 -4.25
N PHE A 54 19.35 -31.70 -2.91
CA PHE A 54 18.29 -31.17 -2.03
C PHE A 54 18.33 -29.64 -1.79
N ARG A 55 18.74 -28.82 -2.78
CA ARG A 55 18.79 -27.34 -2.70
C ARG A 55 18.03 -26.59 -3.79
N ALA A 56 17.36 -27.28 -4.72
CA ALA A 56 16.71 -26.67 -5.88
C ALA A 56 15.17 -26.81 -5.93
N LEU A 57 14.51 -27.21 -4.83
CA LEU A 57 13.09 -27.61 -4.85
C LEU A 57 12.18 -26.88 -3.84
N ILE A 58 12.45 -25.59 -3.56
CA ILE A 58 11.59 -24.71 -2.72
C ILE A 58 11.10 -23.46 -3.52
N PHE A 59 11.37 -23.40 -4.83
CA PHE A 59 11.00 -22.25 -5.69
C PHE A 59 9.97 -22.54 -6.79
N LEU A 60 9.39 -23.74 -6.83
CA LEU A 60 8.27 -24.08 -7.72
C LEU A 60 7.04 -24.50 -6.89
N LEU A 61 5.86 -24.14 -7.40
CA LEU A 61 4.50 -24.51 -6.94
C LEU A 61 3.88 -23.70 -5.78
N CYS A 62 3.49 -22.45 -6.05
CA CYS A 62 2.12 -21.99 -5.76
C CYS A 62 1.75 -20.73 -6.57
N PRO A 63 1.00 -20.85 -7.68
CA PRO A 63 0.47 -19.71 -8.42
C PRO A 63 -1.00 -19.43 -8.04
N CYS A 64 -1.25 -18.88 -6.85
CA CYS A 64 -2.59 -18.41 -6.47
C CYS A 64 -2.55 -17.14 -5.60
N LEU A 65 -3.10 -16.04 -6.14
CA LEU A 65 -3.85 -14.99 -5.45
C LEU A 65 -3.23 -14.40 -4.14
N ALA A 66 -2.32 -13.43 -4.28
CA ALA A 66 -1.81 -12.58 -3.17
C ALA A 66 -1.52 -11.14 -3.65
N THR A 67 -2.26 -10.16 -3.17
CA THR A 67 -2.74 -8.93 -3.88
C THR A 67 -2.54 -7.39 -3.44
N ALA A 68 -1.63 -6.89 -2.54
CA ALA A 68 -1.41 -5.47 -2.00
C ALA A 68 -1.46 -5.01 -0.49
N GLN A 69 -1.26 -3.69 -0.21
CA GLN A 69 -0.93 -3.09 1.12
C GLN A 69 -1.33 -1.60 1.35
N GLY A 70 -1.91 -1.31 2.54
CA GLY A 70 -2.18 0.02 3.12
C GLY A 70 -1.16 0.70 4.07
N PRO A 71 -1.41 1.98 4.47
CA PRO A 71 -0.52 2.79 5.33
C PRO A 71 -0.53 2.40 6.81
N LEU A 72 -1.41 1.47 7.22
CA LEU A 72 -1.45 0.90 8.56
C LEU A 72 -1.07 -0.57 8.48
N ASP A 73 -0.11 -0.97 9.30
CA ASP A 73 0.50 -2.31 9.37
C ASP A 73 0.28 -2.99 10.74
N GLY A 74 0.71 -4.25 10.87
CA GLY A 74 0.57 -5.07 12.08
C GLY A 74 1.53 -4.75 13.23
N TYR A 75 2.43 -3.80 13.07
CA TYR A 75 3.48 -3.46 14.02
C TYR A 75 3.21 -2.12 14.71
N LEU A 76 3.99 -1.86 15.77
CA LEU A 76 4.02 -0.58 16.48
C LEU A 76 5.49 -0.22 16.75
N LYS A 77 5.84 1.07 16.75
CA LYS A 77 7.17 1.61 17.04
C LYS A 77 7.60 1.34 18.47
N GLY A 78 6.67 1.51 19.41
CA GLY A 78 6.97 1.62 20.83
C GLY A 78 7.25 3.05 21.28
N LYS A 79 7.22 3.27 22.61
CA LYS A 79 7.18 4.60 23.18
C LYS A 79 8.43 5.42 22.83
N GLY A 80 8.23 6.60 22.25
CA GLY A 80 9.28 7.57 21.97
C GLY A 80 10.02 7.35 20.64
N VAL A 81 9.71 6.29 19.90
CA VAL A 81 10.37 5.96 18.62
C VAL A 81 9.60 6.60 17.46
N LEU A 82 10.32 7.32 16.61
CA LEU A 82 9.86 7.92 15.35
C LEU A 82 10.56 7.23 14.16
N ASP A 83 9.79 6.63 13.26
CA ASP A 83 10.27 6.24 11.93
C ASP A 83 9.90 7.33 10.92
N LEU A 84 10.87 7.85 10.16
CA LEU A 84 10.66 8.69 8.97
C LEU A 84 11.05 7.90 7.71
N ALA A 85 10.19 7.88 6.71
CA ALA A 85 10.41 7.12 5.48
C ALA A 85 10.13 7.95 4.20
N PRO A 86 11.11 8.70 3.69
CA PRO A 86 11.06 9.28 2.35
C PRO A 86 11.23 8.19 1.29
N SER A 87 10.48 8.30 0.19
CA SER A 87 10.51 7.34 -0.91
C SER A 87 10.17 7.97 -2.27
N PHE A 88 10.66 7.33 -3.32
CA PHE A 88 10.39 7.70 -4.71
C PHE A 88 9.87 6.49 -5.48
N SER A 89 8.75 6.66 -6.17
CA SER A 89 8.07 5.61 -6.93
C SER A 89 8.02 5.93 -8.41
N PHE A 90 8.22 4.91 -9.24
CA PHE A 90 8.00 4.92 -10.68
C PHE A 90 6.78 4.07 -10.99
N THR A 91 5.82 4.62 -11.73
CA THR A 91 4.53 3.99 -12.00
C THR A 91 4.24 4.01 -13.50
N THR A 92 3.84 2.88 -14.06
CA THR A 92 3.44 2.77 -15.48
C THR A 92 2.21 1.89 -15.63
N ALA A 93 1.37 2.18 -16.61
CA ALA A 93 0.31 1.27 -17.08
C ALA A 93 0.21 1.35 -18.60
N ARG A 94 -0.37 0.32 -19.24
CA ARG A 94 -0.69 0.31 -20.68
C ARG A 94 -2.17 0.07 -20.98
N LYS A 95 -2.93 -0.32 -19.96
CA LYS A 95 -4.33 -0.71 -20.05
C LYS A 95 -5.11 -0.17 -18.85
N PHE A 96 -6.32 0.30 -19.10
CA PHE A 96 -7.31 0.69 -18.11
C PHE A 96 -8.51 -0.27 -18.21
N GLU A 97 -9.00 -0.73 -17.08
CA GLU A 97 -10.20 -1.58 -16.98
C GLU A 97 -11.40 -0.75 -16.54
N GLY A 98 -12.43 -0.69 -17.38
CA GLY A 98 -13.73 -0.12 -17.04
C GLY A 98 -14.64 -1.16 -16.37
N ALA A 99 -15.95 -0.89 -16.35
CA ALA A 99 -16.93 -1.88 -15.94
C ALA A 99 -17.26 -2.91 -17.04
N GLY A 100 -17.97 -3.97 -16.66
CA GLY A 100 -18.45 -5.00 -17.59
C GLY A 100 -17.36 -5.77 -18.35
N GLY A 101 -16.11 -5.75 -17.85
CA GLY A 101 -14.96 -6.36 -18.51
C GLY A 101 -14.35 -5.52 -19.64
N GLN A 102 -14.79 -4.28 -19.84
CA GLN A 102 -14.21 -3.38 -20.84
C GLN A 102 -12.75 -3.06 -20.51
N THR A 103 -11.90 -3.03 -21.54
CA THR A 103 -10.46 -2.72 -21.40
C THR A 103 -10.04 -1.75 -22.50
N TYR A 104 -9.39 -0.66 -22.11
CA TYR A 104 -8.95 0.42 -23.00
C TYR A 104 -7.42 0.49 -23.03
N ASP A 105 -6.81 0.77 -24.19
CA ASP A 105 -5.35 0.89 -24.34
C ASP A 105 -4.84 2.27 -23.89
N GLU A 106 -5.10 2.56 -22.62
CA GLU A 106 -4.75 3.82 -21.97
C GLU A 106 -3.40 3.71 -21.25
N THR A 107 -2.43 4.50 -21.73
CA THR A 107 -1.05 4.49 -21.20
C THR A 107 -0.88 5.50 -20.09
N TYR A 108 -0.47 5.03 -18.92
CA TYR A 108 -0.09 5.88 -17.79
C TYR A 108 1.42 5.86 -17.57
N LYS A 109 1.99 7.01 -17.22
CA LYS A 109 3.33 7.14 -16.64
C LYS A 109 3.30 8.23 -15.57
N GLY A 110 3.79 7.89 -14.38
CA GLY A 110 3.88 8.82 -13.26
C GLY A 110 5.05 8.51 -12.36
N GLN A 111 5.54 9.54 -11.68
CA GLN A 111 6.51 9.45 -10.60
C GLN A 111 5.86 10.01 -9.33
N MET A 112 6.29 9.56 -8.16
CA MET A 112 5.73 10.02 -6.90
C MET A 112 6.82 10.10 -5.84
N LEU A 113 6.98 11.27 -5.22
CA LEU A 113 7.76 11.46 -4.00
C LEU A 113 6.78 11.36 -2.82
N SER A 114 7.06 10.48 -1.86
CA SER A 114 6.22 10.31 -0.67
C SER A 114 7.06 10.41 0.60
N LEU A 115 6.49 11.06 1.61
CA LEU A 115 7.02 11.07 2.96
C LEU A 115 6.00 10.39 3.88
N PHE A 116 6.48 9.42 4.65
CA PHE A 116 5.76 8.80 5.74
C PHE A 116 6.48 9.08 7.06
N ALA A 117 5.71 9.25 8.13
CA ALA A 117 6.19 9.39 9.49
C ALA A 117 5.32 8.56 10.43
N GLU A 118 5.91 7.88 11.40
CA GLU A 118 5.17 7.14 12.42
C GLU A 118 5.84 7.28 13.79
N TYR A 119 5.09 7.73 14.78
CA TYR A 119 5.57 8.01 16.13
C TYR A 119 4.79 7.20 17.18
N GLY A 120 5.51 6.40 17.97
CA GLY A 120 4.91 5.68 19.09
C GLY A 120 4.73 6.56 20.31
N LEU A 121 3.49 6.96 20.61
CA LEU A 121 3.16 7.65 21.87
C LEU A 121 3.27 6.71 23.07
N SER A 122 3.08 5.40 22.86
CA SER A 122 3.21 4.38 23.89
C SER A 122 3.58 3.02 23.29
N GLU A 123 3.71 2.00 24.14
CA GLU A 123 3.89 0.60 23.71
C GLU A 123 2.69 0.00 22.94
N LYS A 124 1.55 0.68 22.95
CA LYS A 124 0.29 0.19 22.35
C LYS A 124 -0.37 1.19 21.40
N PHE A 125 0.18 2.39 21.23
CA PHE A 125 -0.48 3.47 20.50
C PHE A 125 0.52 4.31 19.71
N ASP A 126 0.29 4.37 18.40
CA ASP A 126 1.13 5.11 17.45
C ASP A 126 0.29 6.09 16.64
N ILE A 127 0.89 7.23 16.29
CA ILE A 127 0.38 8.17 15.30
C ILE A 127 1.15 7.95 13.99
N VAL A 128 0.44 7.95 12.87
CA VAL A 128 0.99 7.81 11.51
C VAL A 128 0.61 9.04 10.69
N ALA A 129 1.55 9.64 9.99
CA ALA A 129 1.30 10.72 9.03
C ALA A 129 1.92 10.38 7.67
N MET A 130 1.28 10.81 6.58
CA MET A 130 1.85 10.71 5.24
C MET A 130 1.47 11.89 4.34
N ALA A 131 2.32 12.18 3.36
CA ALA A 131 2.07 13.13 2.29
C ALA A 131 2.75 12.66 0.99
N ALA A 132 2.15 12.96 -0.16
CA ALA A 132 2.71 12.64 -1.47
C ALA A 132 2.71 13.85 -2.42
N ALA A 133 3.72 13.90 -3.28
CA ALA A 133 3.77 14.74 -4.47
C ALA A 133 3.85 13.83 -5.71
N VAL A 134 2.95 14.03 -6.66
CA VAL A 134 2.89 13.24 -7.90
C VAL A 134 3.37 14.10 -9.07
N PHE A 135 4.08 13.46 -10.00
CA PHE A 135 4.62 14.07 -11.21
C PHE A 135 4.25 13.21 -12.41
N THR A 136 3.45 13.74 -13.33
CA THR A 136 3.08 13.11 -14.60
C THR A 136 3.51 13.99 -15.76
N PRO A 137 3.51 13.50 -17.01
CA PRO A 137 3.75 14.35 -18.19
C PRO A 137 2.74 15.48 -18.40
N LEU A 138 1.59 15.46 -17.70
CA LEU A 138 0.49 16.39 -17.90
C LEU A 138 0.26 17.33 -16.71
N GLN A 139 0.60 16.88 -15.50
CA GLN A 139 0.35 17.60 -14.25
C GLN A 139 1.32 17.14 -13.16
N SER A 140 1.72 18.06 -12.29
CA SER A 140 2.47 17.77 -11.07
C SER A 140 1.95 18.60 -9.90
N GLY A 141 2.11 18.10 -8.68
CA GLY A 141 1.65 18.79 -7.47
C GLY A 141 1.62 17.91 -6.23
N LEU A 142 1.32 18.53 -5.09
CA LEU A 142 0.98 17.80 -3.86
C LEU A 142 -0.36 17.09 -4.07
N GLN A 143 -0.37 15.78 -3.86
CA GLN A 143 -1.57 14.96 -3.96
C GLN A 143 -2.29 14.97 -2.60
N ASP A 144 -2.53 13.79 -2.04
CA ASP A 144 -3.28 13.61 -0.81
C ASP A 144 -2.30 13.36 0.34
N GLY A 145 -2.71 13.76 1.53
CA GLY A 145 -2.01 13.54 2.78
C GLY A 145 -2.96 12.95 3.81
N GLY A 146 -2.43 12.32 4.84
CA GLY A 146 -3.27 11.71 5.86
C GLY A 146 -2.62 11.64 7.22
N LEU A 147 -3.47 11.59 8.23
CA LEU A 147 -3.11 11.44 9.63
C LEU A 147 -3.98 10.33 10.23
N PHE A 148 -3.33 9.37 10.89
CA PHE A 148 -3.95 8.15 11.39
C PHE A 148 -3.41 7.80 12.77
N VAL A 149 -4.13 6.90 13.43
CA VAL A 149 -3.75 6.30 14.71
C VAL A 149 -3.86 4.78 14.63
N LYS A 150 -2.95 4.07 15.30
CA LYS A 150 -3.00 2.62 15.51
C LYS A 150 -3.05 2.34 17.02
N TYR A 151 -3.95 1.46 17.45
CA TYR A 151 -4.03 1.00 18.84
C TYR A 151 -4.04 -0.53 18.91
N ARG A 152 -3.16 -1.13 19.73
CA ARG A 152 -3.09 -2.58 19.97
C ARG A 152 -3.74 -2.95 21.32
N PRO A 153 -5.06 -3.24 21.37
CA PRO A 153 -5.70 -3.74 22.58
C PRO A 153 -5.19 -5.14 22.96
N ILE A 154 -4.99 -6.02 21.98
CA ILE A 154 -4.75 -7.45 22.19
C ILE A 154 -3.34 -7.82 21.73
N GLN A 155 -2.59 -8.50 22.59
CA GLN A 155 -1.36 -9.21 22.25
C GLN A 155 -1.21 -10.43 23.17
N VAL A 156 -1.24 -11.63 22.59
CA VAL A 156 -1.23 -12.91 23.31
C VAL A 156 -0.13 -13.83 22.82
N GLN A 157 0.46 -14.61 23.72
CA GLN A 157 1.42 -15.66 23.41
C GLN A 157 0.66 -16.99 23.28
N LEU A 158 0.66 -17.58 22.08
CA LEU A 158 0.00 -18.85 21.77
C LEU A 158 0.93 -20.04 22.07
N GLY A 159 1.60 -20.02 23.22
CA GLY A 159 2.63 -20.99 23.59
C GLY A 159 3.69 -21.14 22.48
N ASN A 160 3.89 -22.37 22.02
CA ASN A 160 4.83 -22.73 20.95
C ASN A 160 4.37 -22.31 19.54
N ALA A 161 3.11 -21.91 19.35
CA ALA A 161 2.62 -21.41 18.06
C ALA A 161 3.00 -19.94 17.80
N GLY A 162 3.69 -19.27 18.74
CA GLY A 162 4.17 -17.90 18.57
C GLY A 162 3.24 -16.85 19.18
N LYS A 163 3.13 -15.67 18.57
CA LYS A 163 2.36 -14.53 19.09
C LYS A 163 1.23 -14.15 18.15
N LEU A 164 0.11 -13.72 18.71
CA LEU A 164 -1.00 -13.12 17.97
C LEU A 164 -1.31 -11.74 18.57
N GLY A 165 -1.46 -10.74 17.72
CA GLY A 165 -1.92 -9.40 18.09
C GLY A 165 -3.11 -8.97 17.25
N ALA A 166 -3.97 -8.13 17.83
CA ALA A 166 -5.00 -7.41 17.09
C ALA A 166 -4.80 -5.90 17.32
N ILE A 167 -4.84 -5.14 16.23
CA ILE A 167 -4.71 -3.68 16.18
C ILE A 167 -5.97 -3.13 15.53
N VAL A 168 -6.51 -2.05 16.08
CA VAL A 168 -7.51 -1.21 15.42
C VAL A 168 -6.85 0.07 14.93
N GLY A 169 -7.30 0.60 13.80
CA GLY A 169 -6.74 1.81 13.21
C GLY A 169 -7.78 2.67 12.51
N THR A 170 -7.61 3.99 12.60
CA THR A 170 -8.50 4.99 11.99
C THR A 170 -7.73 6.28 11.71
N GLY A 171 -8.32 7.23 10.99
CA GLY A 171 -7.68 8.49 10.63
C GLY A 171 -8.46 9.23 9.55
N ALA A 172 -7.79 10.13 8.86
CA ALA A 172 -8.33 10.82 7.68
C ALA A 172 -7.25 10.96 6.59
N THR A 173 -7.68 10.87 5.34
CA THR A 173 -6.94 11.33 4.16
C THR A 173 -7.66 12.54 3.58
N ILE A 174 -6.91 13.58 3.18
CA ILE A 174 -7.41 14.81 2.57
C ILE A 174 -6.51 15.24 1.40
N PRO A 175 -7.05 15.93 0.37
CA PRO A 175 -6.23 16.57 -0.65
C PRO A 175 -5.40 17.72 -0.05
N LEU A 176 -4.09 17.74 -0.31
CA LEU A 176 -3.18 18.80 0.14
C LEU A 176 -3.09 19.98 -0.83
N SER A 177 -3.63 19.84 -2.04
CA SER A 177 -3.78 20.94 -3.00
C SER A 177 -5.05 20.78 -3.85
N ASP A 178 -5.53 21.88 -4.43
CA ASP A 178 -6.71 21.88 -5.30
C ASP A 178 -6.33 21.49 -6.75
N TYR A 179 -5.74 20.31 -6.91
CA TYR A 179 -5.33 19.77 -8.20
C TYR A 179 -6.54 19.50 -9.11
N GLU A 180 -6.44 19.69 -10.43
CA GLU A 180 -7.58 19.41 -11.32
C GLU A 180 -7.91 17.90 -11.34
N PRO A 181 -9.18 17.48 -11.05
CA PRO A 181 -9.55 16.06 -11.04
C PRO A 181 -10.07 15.58 -12.41
N THR A 182 -10.45 16.50 -13.32
CA THR A 182 -11.06 16.18 -14.63
C THR A 182 -10.03 15.93 -15.74
N THR A 183 -8.74 16.15 -15.48
CA THR A 183 -7.67 16.04 -16.46
C THR A 183 -7.31 14.59 -16.77
N THR A 184 -6.82 14.39 -18.01
CA THR A 184 -6.06 13.19 -18.32
C THR A 184 -4.83 13.12 -17.41
N GLY A 185 -4.67 12.02 -16.68
CA GLY A 185 -3.56 11.89 -15.72
C GLY A 185 -3.74 12.71 -14.42
N ALA A 186 -4.99 12.95 -14.01
CA ALA A 186 -5.32 13.54 -12.71
C ALA A 186 -4.48 12.97 -11.56
N LEU A 187 -4.03 13.83 -10.64
CA LEU A 187 -3.11 13.42 -9.57
C LEU A 187 -3.78 12.49 -8.54
N GLY A 188 -5.09 12.63 -8.35
CA GLY A 188 -5.92 11.86 -7.42
C GLY A 188 -7.41 12.18 -7.62
N GLN A 189 -8.24 11.83 -6.65
CA GLN A 189 -9.72 12.00 -6.72
C GLN A 189 -10.26 13.17 -5.88
N LYS A 190 -9.42 13.94 -5.17
CA LYS A 190 -9.81 14.84 -4.06
C LYS A 190 -10.60 14.14 -2.93
N ALA A 191 -10.49 12.83 -2.84
CA ALA A 191 -11.25 12.03 -1.90
C ALA A 191 -10.91 12.39 -0.45
N ILE A 192 -11.93 12.56 0.38
CA ILE A 192 -11.79 12.69 1.84
C ILE A 192 -12.23 11.35 2.42
N THR A 193 -11.28 10.57 2.90
CA THR A 193 -11.54 9.20 3.39
C THR A 193 -11.27 9.06 4.87
N ILE A 194 -12.22 8.50 5.61
CA ILE A 194 -12.00 8.01 6.98
C ILE A 194 -12.02 6.47 6.96
N PRO A 195 -10.87 5.79 7.13
CA PRO A 195 -10.86 4.34 7.28
C PRO A 195 -11.19 3.92 8.71
N ALA A 196 -11.93 2.82 8.86
CA ALA A 196 -11.99 2.01 10.07
C ALA A 196 -11.36 0.65 9.77
N LYS A 197 -10.19 0.35 10.35
CA LYS A 197 -9.41 -0.86 10.07
C LYS A 197 -9.26 -1.77 11.29
N LEU A 198 -9.28 -3.07 11.04
CA LEU A 198 -8.89 -4.14 11.96
C LEU A 198 -7.70 -4.88 11.33
N ILE A 199 -6.63 -5.05 12.09
CA ILE A 199 -5.39 -5.68 11.67
C ILE A 199 -5.05 -6.81 12.65
N LEU A 200 -4.96 -8.04 12.15
CA LEU A 200 -4.53 -9.22 12.87
C LEU A 200 -3.08 -9.54 12.46
N GLN A 201 -2.19 -9.72 13.42
CA GLN A 201 -0.78 -9.99 13.21
C GLN A 201 -0.39 -11.27 13.96
N TRP A 202 -0.09 -12.34 13.24
CA TRP A 202 0.53 -13.54 13.80
C TRP A 202 2.03 -13.57 13.50
N GLU A 203 2.82 -13.99 14.49
CA GLU A 203 4.26 -14.14 14.38
C GLU A 203 4.69 -15.51 14.91
N SER A 204 5.29 -16.32 14.04
CA SER A 204 5.84 -17.62 14.40
C SER A 204 7.15 -17.51 15.21
N PRO A 205 7.54 -18.55 15.96
CA PRO A 205 8.87 -18.64 16.58
C PRO A 205 10.02 -18.69 15.57
N LEU A 206 9.74 -19.08 14.32
CA LEU A 206 10.72 -19.18 13.23
C LEU A 206 11.04 -17.82 12.58
N GLY A 207 10.51 -16.72 13.10
CA GLY A 207 10.68 -15.37 12.56
C GLY A 207 9.63 -14.96 11.53
N LEU A 208 9.03 -15.91 10.79
CA LEU A 208 7.93 -15.66 9.86
C LEU A 208 6.75 -14.96 10.53
N PHE A 209 6.04 -14.12 9.77
CA PHE A 209 4.77 -13.52 10.19
C PHE A 209 3.69 -13.68 9.11
N LEU A 210 2.43 -13.60 9.56
CA LEU A 210 1.24 -13.45 8.73
C LEU A 210 0.43 -12.27 9.27
N ASN A 211 0.05 -11.36 8.39
CA ASN A 211 -0.87 -10.26 8.66
C ASN A 211 -2.19 -10.50 7.92
N PHE A 212 -3.31 -10.13 8.53
CA PHE A 212 -4.57 -9.89 7.84
C PHE A 212 -5.06 -8.50 8.22
N THR A 213 -5.49 -7.68 7.25
CA THR A 213 -6.04 -6.33 7.49
C THR A 213 -7.38 -6.19 6.80
N SER A 214 -8.46 -5.92 7.52
CA SER A 214 -9.72 -5.51 6.92
C SER A 214 -9.95 -4.02 7.16
N GLY A 215 -10.59 -3.32 6.21
CA GLY A 215 -10.94 -1.92 6.38
C GLY A 215 -12.20 -1.53 5.62
N TYR A 216 -13.06 -0.73 6.25
CA TYR A 216 -14.14 0.00 5.59
C TYR A 216 -13.78 1.49 5.54
N HIS A 217 -13.97 2.12 4.40
CA HIS A 217 -13.55 3.50 4.15
C HIS A 217 -14.78 4.34 3.84
N PHE A 218 -15.07 5.28 4.74
CA PHE A 218 -16.12 6.28 4.55
C PHE A 218 -15.58 7.39 3.63
N ARG A 219 -16.27 7.66 2.53
CA ARG A 219 -16.08 8.87 1.70
C ARG A 219 -16.91 9.99 2.33
N LEU A 220 -16.28 11.13 2.59
CA LEU A 220 -16.90 12.36 3.10
C LEU A 220 -16.70 13.55 2.15
N ASP A 221 -16.16 13.29 0.96
CA ASP A 221 -16.07 14.28 -0.11
C ASP A 221 -17.33 14.31 -0.97
N GLU A 222 -17.73 15.52 -1.34
CA GLU A 222 -18.85 15.81 -2.23
C GLU A 222 -18.31 16.32 -3.59
N LEU A 223 -19.13 16.22 -4.63
CA LEU A 223 -18.80 16.77 -5.94
C LEU A 223 -19.07 18.28 -5.95
N LYS A 224 -18.03 19.10 -6.16
CA LYS A 224 -18.20 20.56 -6.22
C LYS A 224 -19.12 20.94 -7.39
N GLU A 225 -20.10 21.81 -7.14
CA GLU A 225 -21.03 22.29 -8.18
C GLU A 225 -20.30 22.89 -9.40
N ALA A 226 -19.17 23.57 -9.19
CA ALA A 226 -18.35 24.14 -10.25
C ALA A 226 -17.73 23.06 -11.17
N ASP A 227 -17.31 21.92 -10.61
CA ASP A 227 -16.74 20.80 -11.36
C ASP A 227 -17.84 20.06 -12.13
N VAL A 228 -19.02 19.86 -11.51
CA VAL A 228 -20.22 19.33 -12.18
C VAL A 228 -20.69 20.25 -13.32
N ALA A 229 -20.71 21.57 -13.11
CA ALA A 229 -21.08 22.55 -14.12
C ALA A 229 -20.10 22.55 -15.31
N ARG A 230 -18.79 22.37 -15.05
CA ARG A 230 -17.77 22.23 -16.10
C ARG A 230 -17.99 20.99 -16.96
N VAL A 231 -18.32 19.84 -16.35
CA VAL A 231 -18.68 18.64 -17.14
C VAL A 231 -19.97 18.86 -17.93
N ARG A 232 -20.99 19.51 -17.33
CA ARG A 232 -22.27 19.82 -18.00
C ARG A 232 -22.14 20.75 -19.21
N GLN A 233 -21.10 21.57 -19.30
CA GLN A 233 -20.81 22.36 -20.52
C GLN A 233 -20.44 21.48 -21.72
N LEU A 234 -19.88 20.29 -21.48
CA LEU A 234 -19.51 19.32 -22.52
C LEU A 234 -20.56 18.21 -22.67
N ARG A 235 -21.26 17.87 -21.59
CA ARG A 235 -22.26 16.80 -21.49
C ARG A 235 -23.51 17.29 -20.74
N PRO A 236 -24.47 17.96 -21.40
CA PRO A 236 -25.64 18.56 -20.72
C PRO A 236 -26.54 17.56 -19.98
N ASP A 237 -26.53 16.28 -20.38
CA ASP A 237 -27.19 15.14 -19.75
C ASP A 237 -26.44 14.57 -18.53
N TYR A 238 -25.34 15.18 -18.09
CA TYR A 238 -24.54 14.65 -16.98
C TYR A 238 -25.28 14.73 -15.64
N GLU A 239 -25.73 13.56 -15.18
CA GLU A 239 -26.23 13.30 -13.83
C GLU A 239 -25.07 12.77 -12.96
N PRO A 240 -24.57 13.56 -11.99
CA PRO A 240 -23.50 13.10 -11.11
C PRO A 240 -24.01 12.01 -10.15
N ILE A 241 -23.15 11.03 -9.87
CA ILE A 241 -23.35 10.02 -8.81
C ILE A 241 -22.41 10.34 -7.66
N ASP A 242 -22.92 10.37 -6.44
CA ASP A 242 -22.12 10.70 -5.26
C ASP A 242 -20.98 9.68 -5.03
N PRO A 243 -19.82 10.12 -4.51
CA PRO A 243 -18.72 9.25 -4.12
C PRO A 243 -19.13 8.12 -3.18
N GLN A 244 -18.77 6.89 -3.53
CA GLN A 244 -19.19 5.70 -2.77
C GLN A 244 -18.10 5.17 -1.84
N ASN A 245 -18.55 4.73 -0.66
CA ASN A 245 -17.74 4.02 0.34
C ASN A 245 -17.14 2.71 -0.23
N PHE A 246 -16.03 2.26 0.34
CA PHE A 246 -15.35 1.06 -0.16
C PHE A 246 -14.74 0.20 0.95
N THR A 247 -14.53 -1.08 0.65
CA THR A 247 -13.95 -2.09 1.55
C THR A 247 -12.61 -2.58 1.00
N THR A 248 -11.65 -2.85 1.89
CA THR A 248 -10.31 -3.37 1.56
C THR A 248 -9.94 -4.61 2.39
N PHE A 249 -9.37 -5.65 1.77
CA PHE A 249 -8.92 -6.89 2.43
C PHE A 249 -7.45 -7.28 2.16
N LEU A 250 -6.65 -6.91 3.16
CA LEU A 250 -5.28 -7.22 3.57
C LEU A 250 -4.90 -8.70 3.84
N ILE A 251 -3.99 -9.38 3.15
CA ILE A 251 -3.17 -10.49 3.71
C ILE A 251 -1.69 -10.18 3.44
N LYS A 252 -0.74 -10.44 4.34
CA LYS A 252 0.69 -10.29 4.03
C LYS A 252 1.48 -11.35 4.76
N ALA A 253 2.41 -12.00 4.07
CA ALA A 253 3.34 -12.95 4.68
C ALA A 253 4.78 -12.47 4.47
N GLY A 254 5.66 -12.71 5.43
CA GLY A 254 7.05 -12.31 5.29
C GLY A 254 7.97 -12.78 6.40
N PHE A 255 9.24 -12.39 6.28
CA PHE A 255 10.36 -12.87 7.07
C PHE A 255 11.30 -11.71 7.46
N PRO A 256 11.18 -11.17 8.68
CA PRO A 256 12.21 -10.34 9.32
C PRO A 256 13.38 -11.19 9.83
N ALA A 257 14.58 -10.82 9.41
CA ALA A 257 15.88 -11.25 9.92
C ALA A 257 16.69 -10.02 10.35
N ARG A 258 17.81 -10.22 11.06
CA ARG A 258 18.62 -9.15 11.68
C ARG A 258 18.89 -7.94 10.77
N HIS A 259 19.30 -8.17 9.51
CA HIS A 259 19.62 -7.11 8.55
C HIS A 259 18.66 -7.04 7.36
N PHE A 260 17.68 -7.94 7.26
CA PHE A 260 16.86 -8.09 6.06
C PHE A 260 15.40 -8.33 6.41
N TYR A 261 14.51 -7.80 5.60
CA TYR A 261 13.10 -8.14 5.65
C TYR A 261 12.57 -8.33 4.23
N LEU A 262 11.80 -9.40 4.06
CA LEU A 262 11.12 -9.71 2.82
C LEU A 262 9.63 -9.92 3.12
N ASP A 263 8.74 -9.33 2.35
CA ASP A 263 7.32 -9.66 2.35
C ASP A 263 6.73 -9.80 0.94
N ALA A 264 5.61 -10.52 0.88
CA ALA A 264 4.67 -10.54 -0.24
C ALA A 264 3.27 -10.24 0.32
N TRP A 265 2.48 -9.46 -0.41
CA TRP A 265 1.28 -8.82 0.15
C TRP A 265 0.00 -8.90 -0.70
N ALA A 266 -1.14 -8.74 -0.03
CA ALA A 266 -2.52 -8.96 -0.47
C ALA A 266 -3.56 -7.92 -0.06
N GLU A 267 -4.30 -7.37 -1.03
CA GLU A 267 -5.33 -6.34 -0.91
C GLU A 267 -6.31 -6.44 -2.09
N TRP A 268 -7.52 -6.88 -1.78
CA TRP A 268 -8.67 -6.66 -2.65
C TRP A 268 -9.37 -5.37 -2.22
N GLN A 269 -9.74 -4.51 -3.16
CA GLN A 269 -10.61 -3.34 -2.91
C GLN A 269 -11.92 -3.50 -3.68
N HIS A 270 -13.03 -3.14 -3.04
CA HIS A 270 -14.34 -3.09 -3.69
C HIS A 270 -15.19 -1.89 -3.26
N THR A 271 -15.80 -1.25 -4.26
CA THR A 271 -16.81 -0.21 -4.12
C THR A 271 -18.13 -0.74 -4.67
N SER A 272 -19.17 -0.76 -3.85
CA SER A 272 -20.53 -1.15 -4.26
C SER A 272 -21.26 0.08 -4.78
N GLY A 273 -21.41 0.20 -6.10
CA GLY A 273 -21.98 1.39 -6.77
C GLY A 273 -20.91 2.34 -7.32
N GLY A 274 -21.27 3.61 -7.52
CA GLY A 274 -20.42 4.63 -8.15
C GLY A 274 -20.47 4.55 -9.69
N ALA A 275 -20.13 5.65 -10.36
CA ALA A 275 -20.13 5.75 -11.82
C ALA A 275 -19.05 4.87 -12.46
N ASP A 276 -19.12 4.71 -13.78
CA ASP A 276 -18.19 3.92 -14.57
C ASP A 276 -17.51 4.74 -15.65
N TYR A 277 -16.20 4.50 -15.81
CA TYR A 277 -15.40 5.13 -16.85
C TYR A 277 -15.88 4.68 -18.23
N VAL A 278 -16.15 5.66 -19.09
CA VAL A 278 -16.43 5.48 -20.51
C VAL A 278 -15.38 6.25 -21.31
N GLU A 279 -14.72 5.57 -22.26
CA GLU A 279 -13.60 6.17 -23.00
C GLU A 279 -14.04 7.41 -23.81
N ASN A 280 -13.28 8.49 -23.69
CA ASN A 280 -13.51 9.77 -24.36
C ASN A 280 -14.86 10.45 -24.01
N VAL A 281 -15.48 10.10 -22.88
CA VAL A 281 -16.65 10.81 -22.33
C VAL A 281 -16.20 11.70 -21.15
N PRO A 282 -16.55 13.01 -21.16
CA PRO A 282 -16.35 13.88 -20.01
C PRO A 282 -17.14 13.43 -18.77
N ASP A 283 -16.43 13.25 -17.65
CA ASP A 283 -16.97 12.79 -16.36
C ASP A 283 -16.06 13.27 -15.21
N LEU A 284 -16.47 13.06 -13.95
CA LEU A 284 -15.70 13.36 -12.73
C LEU A 284 -15.14 12.07 -12.12
N PRO A 285 -13.83 11.77 -12.24
CA PRO A 285 -13.25 10.53 -11.69
C PRO A 285 -13.44 10.33 -10.18
N GLN A 286 -13.82 11.37 -9.44
CA GLN A 286 -14.19 11.32 -8.02
C GLN A 286 -15.44 10.46 -7.74
N SER A 287 -16.38 10.36 -8.70
CA SER A 287 -17.63 9.57 -8.61
C SER A 287 -17.44 8.08 -8.90
N TYR A 288 -16.30 7.68 -9.47
CA TYR A 288 -16.10 6.33 -10.00
C TYR A 288 -16.08 5.25 -8.92
N GLY A 289 -16.77 4.16 -9.20
CA GLY A 289 -16.76 2.95 -8.37
C GLY A 289 -15.48 2.15 -8.60
N VAL A 290 -14.46 2.35 -7.78
CA VAL A 290 -13.13 1.73 -7.96
C VAL A 290 -13.01 0.41 -7.21
N SER A 291 -12.93 -0.69 -7.94
CA SER A 291 -12.59 -2.01 -7.39
C SER A 291 -11.32 -2.54 -8.05
N TYR A 292 -10.47 -3.26 -7.32
CA TYR A 292 -9.27 -3.85 -7.90
C TYR A 292 -8.74 -5.02 -7.09
N THR A 293 -7.81 -5.73 -7.71
CA THR A 293 -6.93 -6.70 -7.06
C THR A 293 -5.51 -6.43 -7.55
N GLN A 294 -4.60 -6.05 -6.65
CA GLN A 294 -3.18 -5.89 -7.00
C GLN A 294 -2.39 -7.18 -6.71
N VAL A 295 -1.04 -7.16 -6.62
CA VAL A 295 -0.08 -8.15 -6.10
C VAL A 295 1.27 -7.47 -5.91
N GLY A 296 2.16 -8.00 -5.08
CA GLY A 296 3.50 -7.41 -4.90
C GLY A 296 4.18 -7.79 -3.59
N GLY A 297 5.20 -7.00 -3.23
CA GLY A 297 6.03 -7.26 -2.06
C GLY A 297 7.08 -6.19 -1.80
N THR A 298 7.86 -6.41 -0.74
CA THR A 298 8.85 -5.47 -0.22
C THR A 298 10.12 -6.21 0.16
N ALA A 299 11.26 -5.72 -0.32
CA ALA A 299 12.58 -6.08 0.19
C ALA A 299 13.17 -4.88 0.92
N TYR A 300 13.67 -5.11 2.13
CA TYR A 300 14.24 -4.09 3.00
C TYR A 300 15.57 -4.58 3.58
N TYR A 301 16.53 -3.66 3.73
CA TYR A 301 17.85 -3.86 4.32
C TYR A 301 18.12 -2.84 5.44
N SER A 302 18.52 -3.32 6.61
CA SER A 302 18.98 -2.52 7.75
C SER A 302 20.49 -2.38 7.68
N ASP A 303 20.97 -1.19 7.32
CA ASP A 303 22.40 -0.87 7.35
C ASP A 303 22.91 -0.82 8.81
N ASN A 304 22.19 -0.11 9.67
CA ASN A 304 22.43 -0.03 11.10
C ASN A 304 21.09 0.18 11.83
N GLU A 305 21.10 0.20 13.16
CA GLU A 305 19.89 0.30 14.02
C GLU A 305 19.06 1.58 13.81
N ARG A 306 19.55 2.55 13.03
CA ARG A 306 18.87 3.82 12.73
C ARG A 306 18.53 4.03 11.26
N THR A 307 19.25 3.45 10.31
CA THR A 307 19.01 3.70 8.88
C THR A 307 18.94 2.43 8.06
N GLY A 308 17.91 2.34 7.22
CA GLY A 308 17.71 1.22 6.31
C GLY A 308 17.12 1.67 4.99
N PHE A 309 17.13 0.77 4.01
CA PHE A 309 16.72 1.03 2.63
C PHE A 309 15.72 -0.03 2.19
N TYR A 310 14.82 0.32 1.28
CA TYR A 310 13.86 -0.64 0.74
C TYR A 310 13.60 -0.45 -0.75
N CYS A 311 13.20 -1.56 -1.37
CA CYS A 311 12.63 -1.65 -2.69
C CYS A 311 11.28 -2.38 -2.58
N SER A 312 10.21 -1.82 -3.12
CA SER A 312 8.90 -2.46 -3.22
C SER A 312 8.44 -2.51 -4.66
N GLY A 313 7.78 -3.61 -5.05
CA GLY A 313 7.13 -3.77 -6.34
C GLY A 313 5.65 -4.06 -6.15
N GLY A 314 4.80 -3.53 -7.04
CA GLY A 314 3.36 -3.78 -7.04
C GLY A 314 2.78 -3.82 -8.45
N TYR A 315 1.74 -4.63 -8.67
CA TYR A 315 1.03 -4.74 -9.94
C TYR A 315 -0.48 -4.92 -9.77
N ILE A 316 -1.31 -4.10 -10.42
CA ILE A 316 -2.77 -4.31 -10.51
C ILE A 316 -3.09 -5.38 -11.55
N LEU A 317 -3.67 -6.50 -11.12
CA LEU A 317 -4.04 -7.64 -11.97
C LEU A 317 -5.26 -7.34 -12.82
N HIS A 318 -6.33 -6.89 -12.16
CA HIS A 318 -7.66 -6.62 -12.73
C HIS A 318 -8.49 -5.75 -11.77
N GLY A 319 -9.64 -5.24 -12.22
CA GLY A 319 -10.55 -4.43 -11.45
C GLY A 319 -11.68 -3.81 -12.26
N ARG A 320 -12.14 -2.65 -11.78
CA ARG A 320 -13.18 -1.78 -12.33
C ARG A 320 -12.75 -0.34 -12.06
N ASN A 321 -12.76 0.49 -13.10
CA ASN A 321 -12.31 1.88 -13.09
C ASN A 321 -10.87 2.05 -12.57
N THR A 322 -9.96 1.19 -13.06
CA THR A 322 -8.57 1.14 -12.58
C THR A 322 -7.59 0.83 -13.71
N SER A 323 -6.36 1.31 -13.59
CA SER A 323 -5.28 0.95 -14.51
C SER A 323 -4.54 -0.30 -14.05
N ARG A 324 -4.06 -1.11 -15.00
CA ARG A 324 -3.07 -2.19 -14.75
C ARG A 324 -1.69 -1.60 -14.46
N ILE A 325 -1.60 -0.90 -13.33
CA ILE A 325 -0.42 -0.21 -12.84
C ILE A 325 0.64 -1.22 -12.42
N GLN A 326 1.84 -1.08 -12.98
CA GLN A 326 3.10 -1.59 -12.44
C GLN A 326 3.80 -0.45 -11.71
N ARG A 327 4.17 -0.66 -10.44
CA ARG A 327 4.93 0.29 -9.62
C ARG A 327 6.20 -0.34 -9.08
N ILE A 328 7.29 0.42 -9.10
CA ILE A 328 8.52 0.15 -8.34
C ILE A 328 8.80 1.36 -7.45
N THR A 329 9.04 1.12 -6.17
CA THR A 329 9.27 2.15 -5.15
C THR A 329 10.61 1.89 -4.47
N PHE A 330 11.44 2.92 -4.37
CA PHE A 330 12.67 2.90 -3.57
C PHE A 330 12.52 3.90 -2.42
N GLY A 331 13.07 3.57 -1.25
CA GLY A 331 13.04 4.49 -0.13
C GLY A 331 14.06 4.19 0.94
N MET A 332 14.16 5.11 1.88
CA MET A 332 14.96 5.02 3.09
C MET A 332 14.01 5.00 4.29
N VAL A 333 14.44 4.42 5.41
CA VAL A 333 13.82 4.61 6.72
C VAL A 333 14.88 5.11 7.69
N VAL A 334 14.55 6.16 8.43
CA VAL A 334 15.36 6.76 9.50
C VAL A 334 14.60 6.66 10.81
N LYS A 335 15.14 5.90 11.76
CA LYS A 335 14.61 5.76 13.13
C LYS A 335 15.28 6.81 14.04
N ILE A 336 14.46 7.50 14.82
CA ILE A 336 14.86 8.51 15.81
C ILE A 336 14.17 8.17 17.14
N GLY A 337 14.95 7.99 18.21
CA GLY A 337 14.46 7.52 19.52
C GLY A 337 14.98 6.14 19.89
#